data_AF-A0A857J8B8-F1
#
_entry.id   AF-A0A857J8B8-F1
#
_cell.length_a   1.000
_cell.length_b   1.000
_cell.length_c   1.000
_cell.angle_alpha   90.00
_cell.angle_beta   90.00
_cell.angle_gamma   90.00
#
_symmetry.space_group_name_H-M   'P 1'
#
loop_
_entity.id
_entity.type
_entity.pdbx_description
1 polymer ?
#
loop_
_entity_poly.entity_id
_entity_poly.type
_entity_poly.pdbx_seq_one_letter_code
_entity_poly.pdbx_strand_id
1 'polypeptide(L)'
;MYFPATHSTSSTRSDLGASVGDAGQRTDDPASDAPVQARHEPGPLGELSARTPSPLPAASQAQALSHALLQYDDDISSVLAVKMPRISALGSLAEARVVVHAAVAAILGCQLWQRGRCLRQLSAGVAAMPLASHEVEQLQAIVAAAEDASLDFFGPVPADKGFAAFETLLAASADLPQAGLRRLYRALAGALYRSVLGHRDDSVAPDPRVTQMFRDLLGRIQSWPPQDSRHVLEDLLLAMRILPPRAQESIFVAALSAVDRMEPQWRAQGLACLAEGILTYGDISPLEKAVHSELATYPPIEQRGATRAAERKRRELEAGWR
;
A
#
# COMPACT_ATOMS: atom_id res chain seq x y z
N MET A 1 25.33 46.63 22.14
CA MET A 1 26.41 45.70 22.52
C MET A 1 26.90 45.01 21.26
N TYR A 2 28.21 45.09 21.05
CA TYR A 2 29.09 44.32 20.15
C TYR A 2 28.48 43.37 19.10
N PHE A 3 28.64 43.76 17.84
CA PHE A 3 29.00 42.84 16.76
C PHE A 3 30.52 42.91 16.56
N PRO A 4 31.23 41.79 16.33
CA PRO A 4 32.48 41.82 15.60
C PRO A 4 32.28 41.35 14.16
N ALA A 5 32.94 42.07 13.26
CA ALA A 5 33.03 41.81 11.85
C ALA A 5 34.36 41.09 11.51
N THR A 6 34.38 40.54 10.28
CA THR A 6 35.53 40.24 9.40
C THR A 6 36.52 39.14 9.80
N HIS A 7 36.68 38.15 8.92
CA HIS A 7 37.81 38.14 7.98
C HIS A 7 37.55 37.21 6.77
N SER A 8 37.74 37.78 5.57
CA SER A 8 37.94 37.08 4.31
C SER A 8 39.40 36.66 4.16
N THR A 9 39.63 35.45 3.62
CA THR A 9 40.75 34.95 2.79
C THR A 9 40.47 33.45 2.62
N SER A 10 40.81 32.71 1.59
CA SER A 10 41.46 32.91 0.30
C SER A 10 41.27 31.59 -0.45
N SER A 11 41.14 31.68 -1.76
CA SER A 11 41.21 30.59 -2.73
C SER A 11 42.35 29.59 -2.47
N THR A 12 42.07 28.29 -2.61
CA THR A 12 43.00 27.31 -3.20
C THR A 12 42.21 26.27 -4.00
N ARG A 13 42.16 26.56 -5.29
CA ARG A 13 41.98 25.64 -6.39
C ARG A 13 43.31 24.89 -6.59
N SER A 14 43.27 23.56 -6.60
CA SER A 14 44.31 22.68 -7.16
C SER A 14 43.55 21.64 -7.98
N ASP A 15 43.54 21.73 -9.31
CA ASP A 15 44.60 21.29 -10.24
C ASP A 15 44.79 19.78 -10.24
N LEU A 16 44.04 19.11 -11.11
CA LEU A 16 44.49 17.92 -11.84
C LEU A 16 44.12 18.13 -13.30
N GLY A 17 45.12 18.53 -14.09
CA GLY A 17 45.08 18.54 -15.55
C GLY A 17 46.16 17.61 -16.09
N ALA A 18 45.78 16.77 -17.06
CA ALA A 18 46.53 16.32 -18.24
C ALA A 18 45.73 15.15 -18.86
N SER A 19 45.05 15.26 -20.02
CA SER A 19 45.57 15.47 -21.39
C SER A 19 46.37 14.26 -21.88
N VAL A 20 46.30 13.71 -23.10
CA VAL A 20 45.47 13.79 -24.32
C VAL A 20 45.94 12.57 -25.14
N GLY A 21 45.06 11.98 -25.94
CA GLY A 21 45.41 10.98 -26.95
C GLY A 21 44.37 10.96 -28.05
N ASP A 22 44.46 11.92 -28.96
CA ASP A 22 43.72 12.02 -30.22
C ASP A 22 44.66 11.65 -31.38
N ALA A 23 44.05 11.37 -32.54
CA ALA A 23 44.57 11.05 -33.88
C ALA A 23 44.14 9.64 -34.32
N GLY A 24 43.51 9.45 -35.47
CA GLY A 24 43.27 10.34 -36.59
C GLY A 24 42.96 9.49 -37.83
N GLN A 25 42.04 10.00 -38.63
CA GLN A 25 41.42 9.43 -39.83
C GLN A 25 42.38 9.02 -40.96
N ARG A 26 41.86 8.19 -41.88
CA ARG A 26 41.93 8.29 -43.37
C ARG A 26 41.49 6.96 -44.00
N THR A 27 40.83 6.81 -45.15
CA THR A 27 39.98 7.60 -46.08
C THR A 27 39.54 6.59 -47.18
N ASP A 28 38.57 6.99 -48.01
CA ASP A 28 38.32 6.56 -49.42
C ASP A 28 37.24 5.49 -49.72
N ASP A 29 36.02 5.97 -50.05
CA ASP A 29 35.15 5.47 -51.15
C ASP A 29 35.67 6.05 -52.52
N PRO A 30 35.12 5.84 -53.76
CA PRO A 30 33.87 5.20 -54.24
C PRO A 30 33.96 4.42 -55.62
N ALA A 31 32.77 4.08 -56.19
CA ALA A 31 32.42 3.84 -57.62
C ALA A 31 32.51 2.38 -58.15
N SER A 32 31.66 1.85 -59.07
CA SER A 32 30.60 2.37 -59.95
C SER A 32 29.74 1.21 -60.52
N ASP A 33 28.60 1.58 -61.13
CA ASP A 33 27.72 0.90 -62.11
C ASP A 33 26.55 0.06 -61.58
N ALA A 34 25.30 0.16 -62.04
CA ALA A 34 24.52 1.11 -62.84
C ALA A 34 23.04 0.65 -62.73
N PRO A 35 22.03 1.49 -63.01
CA PRO A 35 20.61 1.19 -62.80
C PRO A 35 19.91 0.68 -64.07
N VAL A 36 18.95 -0.24 -63.94
CA VAL A 36 17.88 -0.42 -64.95
C VAL A 36 16.54 -0.60 -64.24
N GLN A 37 15.61 0.28 -64.61
CA GLN A 37 14.24 0.35 -64.15
C GLN A 37 13.45 -0.93 -64.51
N ALA A 38 12.62 -1.40 -63.59
CA ALA A 38 11.37 -2.06 -63.93
C ALA A 38 10.28 -1.50 -63.00
N ARG A 39 9.40 -0.68 -63.58
CA ARG A 39 8.15 -0.23 -62.95
C ARG A 39 7.13 -1.38 -62.94
N HIS A 40 6.36 -1.43 -61.83
CA HIS A 40 4.95 -1.82 -61.65
C HIS A 40 4.38 -2.95 -62.55
N GLU A 41 3.77 -4.03 -62.04
CA GLU A 41 2.63 -4.12 -61.11
C GLU A 41 2.58 -5.50 -60.40
N PRO A 42 2.02 -5.63 -59.17
CA PRO A 42 1.55 -6.92 -58.67
C PRO A 42 0.01 -6.99 -58.61
N GLY A 43 -0.56 -7.86 -59.45
CA GLY A 43 -1.92 -8.41 -59.31
C GLY A 43 -2.00 -9.49 -58.21
N PRO A 44 -3.22 -9.89 -57.80
CA PRO A 44 -3.57 -10.11 -56.40
C PRO A 44 -3.14 -11.47 -55.86
N LEU A 45 -2.48 -11.45 -54.69
CA LEU A 45 -2.22 -12.63 -53.87
C LEU A 45 -3.46 -12.96 -53.04
N GLY A 46 -3.93 -14.19 -53.22
CA GLY A 46 -4.81 -14.85 -52.27
C GLY A 46 -4.09 -15.11 -50.93
N GLU A 47 -4.93 -15.21 -49.90
CA GLU A 47 -4.72 -16.02 -48.70
C GLU A 47 -3.46 -15.73 -47.86
N LEU A 48 -3.46 -14.56 -47.20
CA LEU A 48 -2.85 -14.43 -45.87
C LEU A 48 -3.98 -14.47 -44.84
N SER A 49 -4.27 -15.70 -44.40
CA SER A 49 -5.06 -15.97 -43.21
C SER A 49 -4.32 -15.37 -42.01
N ALA A 50 -4.54 -14.08 -41.76
CA ALA A 50 -4.15 -13.44 -40.54
C ALA A 50 -4.91 -14.15 -39.42
N ARG A 51 -4.18 -14.89 -38.57
CA ARG A 51 -4.65 -15.17 -37.21
C ARG A 51 -4.82 -13.82 -36.53
N THR A 52 -6.03 -13.28 -36.65
CA THR A 52 -6.50 -12.19 -35.80
C THR A 52 -6.26 -12.65 -34.37
N PRO A 53 -5.55 -11.89 -33.52
CA PRO A 53 -5.51 -12.21 -32.11
C PRO A 53 -6.96 -12.28 -31.63
N SER A 54 -7.38 -13.44 -31.11
CA SER A 54 -8.69 -13.61 -30.52
C SER A 54 -8.97 -12.41 -29.60
N PRO A 55 -10.14 -11.75 -29.71
CA PRO A 55 -10.44 -10.64 -28.81
C PRO A 55 -10.41 -11.20 -27.40
N LEU A 56 -9.53 -10.64 -26.56
CA LEU A 56 -9.59 -10.83 -25.12
C LEU A 56 -11.05 -10.64 -24.70
N PRO A 57 -11.62 -11.52 -23.85
CA PRO A 57 -13.01 -11.38 -23.44
C PRO A 57 -13.19 -9.96 -22.91
N ALA A 58 -14.21 -9.26 -23.43
CA ALA A 58 -14.52 -7.91 -23.02
C ALA A 58 -14.72 -7.90 -21.49
N ALA A 59 -13.71 -7.47 -20.76
CA ALA A 59 -13.86 -7.19 -19.33
C ALA A 59 -15.02 -6.20 -19.20
N SER A 60 -15.96 -6.47 -18.30
CA SER A 60 -17.06 -5.52 -18.07
C SER A 60 -16.45 -4.15 -17.75
N GLN A 61 -17.13 -3.07 -18.14
CA GLN A 61 -16.64 -1.70 -17.90
C GLN A 61 -16.25 -1.51 -16.42
N ALA A 62 -17.00 -2.13 -15.51
CA ALA A 62 -16.71 -2.16 -14.08
C ALA A 62 -15.36 -2.81 -13.74
N GLN A 63 -15.02 -3.94 -14.35
CA GLN A 63 -13.73 -4.61 -14.16
C GLN A 63 -12.56 -3.75 -14.67
N ALA A 64 -12.71 -3.14 -15.85
CA ALA A 64 -11.68 -2.26 -16.41
C ALA A 64 -11.46 -1.01 -15.53
N LEU A 65 -12.53 -0.43 -14.99
CA LEU A 65 -12.46 0.69 -14.05
C LEU A 65 -11.81 0.29 -12.72
N SER A 66 -12.25 -0.83 -12.14
CA SER A 66 -11.70 -1.37 -10.89
C SER A 66 -10.20 -1.66 -11.01
N HIS A 67 -9.79 -2.33 -12.07
CA HIS A 67 -8.37 -2.61 -12.33
C HIS A 67 -7.57 -1.32 -12.50
N ALA A 68 -8.09 -0.35 -13.27
CA ALA A 68 -7.42 0.93 -13.44
C ALA A 68 -7.26 1.69 -12.11
N LEU A 69 -8.25 1.65 -11.21
CA LEU A 69 -8.15 2.31 -9.91
C LEU A 69 -7.11 1.64 -8.99
N LEU A 70 -6.96 0.32 -9.08
CA LEU A 70 -6.09 -0.48 -8.22
C LEU A 70 -4.63 -0.58 -8.71
N GLN A 71 -4.30 0.04 -9.84
CA GLN A 71 -2.94 0.03 -10.40
C GLN A 71 -2.08 1.25 -9.98
N TYR A 72 -2.69 2.32 -9.48
CA TYR A 72 -1.98 3.57 -9.17
C TYR A 72 -1.79 3.75 -7.66
N ASP A 73 -0.55 3.99 -7.24
CA ASP A 73 -0.20 4.22 -5.82
C ASP A 73 -0.06 5.71 -5.47
N ASP A 74 0.43 6.55 -6.40
CA ASP A 74 0.87 7.92 -6.07
C ASP A 74 -0.08 9.05 -6.51
N ASP A 75 -0.97 8.83 -7.49
CA ASP A 75 -1.89 9.86 -7.99
C ASP A 75 -3.33 9.35 -8.22
N ILE A 76 -3.93 8.79 -7.17
CA ILE A 76 -5.33 8.39 -7.22
C ILE A 76 -6.27 9.57 -7.48
N SER A 77 -5.88 10.79 -7.09
CA SER A 77 -6.70 11.99 -7.28
C SER A 77 -6.94 12.28 -8.77
N SER A 78 -5.89 12.29 -9.59
CA SER A 78 -6.02 12.51 -11.03
C SER A 78 -6.76 11.36 -11.71
N VAL A 79 -6.48 10.11 -11.32
CA VAL A 79 -7.19 8.95 -11.86
C VAL A 79 -8.68 9.03 -11.55
N LEU A 80 -9.04 9.35 -10.31
CA LEU A 80 -10.43 9.50 -9.87
C LEU A 80 -11.11 10.62 -10.66
N ALA A 81 -10.46 11.78 -10.86
CA ALA A 81 -10.98 12.88 -11.67
C ALA A 81 -11.29 12.46 -13.11
N VAL A 82 -10.39 11.73 -13.77
CA VAL A 82 -10.57 11.27 -15.15
C VAL A 82 -11.64 10.19 -15.25
N LYS A 83 -11.73 9.28 -14.28
CA LYS A 83 -12.66 8.14 -14.32
C LYS A 83 -14.04 8.47 -13.77
N MET A 84 -14.19 9.53 -12.96
CA MET A 84 -15.45 9.86 -12.28
C MET A 84 -16.67 9.91 -13.21
N PRO A 85 -16.63 10.53 -14.40
CA PRO A 85 -17.79 10.55 -15.30
C PRO A 85 -18.25 9.14 -15.70
N ARG A 86 -17.32 8.19 -15.84
CA ARG A 86 -17.63 6.79 -16.14
C ARG A 86 -18.12 6.01 -14.92
N ILE A 87 -17.65 6.38 -13.73
CA ILE A 87 -18.10 5.79 -12.46
C ILE A 87 -19.54 6.22 -12.18
N SER A 88 -19.83 7.53 -12.25
CA SER A 88 -21.17 8.08 -12.02
C SER A 88 -22.21 7.64 -13.06
N ALA A 89 -21.78 7.17 -14.23
CA ALA A 89 -22.68 6.66 -15.26
C ALA A 89 -23.07 5.18 -15.07
N LEU A 90 -22.55 4.48 -14.06
CA LEU A 90 -22.89 3.08 -13.81
C LEU A 90 -24.34 2.95 -13.32
N GLY A 91 -25.16 2.21 -14.08
CA GLY A 91 -26.59 1.99 -13.79
C GLY A 91 -26.92 0.61 -13.20
N SER A 92 -25.91 -0.18 -12.83
CA SER A 92 -26.08 -1.48 -12.18
C SER A 92 -25.43 -1.45 -10.79
N LEU A 93 -26.19 -1.78 -9.75
CA LEU A 93 -25.68 -1.85 -8.38
C LEU A 93 -24.47 -2.80 -8.27
N ALA A 94 -24.50 -3.95 -8.94
CA ALA A 94 -23.40 -4.91 -8.90
C ALA A 94 -22.09 -4.32 -9.47
N GLU A 95 -22.19 -3.62 -10.60
CA GLU A 95 -21.04 -2.95 -11.23
C GLU A 95 -20.55 -1.76 -10.40
N ALA A 96 -21.47 -0.92 -9.93
CA ALA A 96 -21.18 0.22 -9.10
C ALA A 96 -20.50 -0.20 -7.79
N ARG A 97 -20.98 -1.27 -7.16
CA ARG A 97 -20.39 -1.83 -5.93
C ARG A 97 -18.93 -2.24 -6.12
N VAL A 98 -18.63 -3.03 -7.17
CA VAL A 98 -17.26 -3.45 -7.48
C VAL A 98 -16.34 -2.24 -7.68
N VAL A 99 -16.79 -1.22 -8.41
CA VAL A 99 -16.00 -0.03 -8.71
C VAL A 99 -15.82 0.87 -7.49
N VAL A 100 -16.87 1.08 -6.69
CA VAL A 100 -16.82 1.85 -5.44
C VAL A 100 -15.89 1.18 -4.43
N HIS A 101 -15.96 -0.15 -4.29
CA HIS A 101 -15.05 -0.88 -3.41
C HIS A 101 -13.59 -0.74 -3.86
N ALA A 102 -13.33 -0.87 -5.16
CA ALA A 102 -12.00 -0.70 -5.71
C ALA A 102 -11.48 0.73 -5.52
N ALA A 103 -12.33 1.74 -5.72
CA ALA A 103 -12.00 3.14 -5.48
C ALA A 103 -11.68 3.38 -3.99
N VAL A 104 -12.52 2.88 -3.08
CA VAL A 104 -12.28 2.97 -1.64
C VAL A 104 -10.96 2.31 -1.25
N ALA A 105 -10.71 1.07 -1.70
CA ALA A 105 -9.45 0.37 -1.42
C ALA A 105 -8.24 1.11 -1.99
N ALA A 106 -8.35 1.69 -3.19
CA ALA A 106 -7.30 2.51 -3.79
C ALA A 106 -7.04 3.79 -2.96
N ILE A 107 -8.09 4.53 -2.60
CA ILE A 107 -8.00 5.76 -1.81
C ILE A 107 -7.41 5.48 -0.42
N LEU A 108 -7.84 4.40 0.23
CA LEU A 108 -7.30 3.96 1.52
C LEU A 108 -5.82 3.53 1.44
N GLY A 109 -5.34 3.16 0.25
CA GLY A 109 -3.93 2.86 0.00
C GLY A 109 -3.04 4.11 -0.17
N CYS A 110 -3.61 5.27 -0.46
CA CYS A 110 -2.86 6.49 -0.75
C CYS A 110 -2.46 7.28 0.50
N GLN A 111 -1.68 8.34 0.29
CA GLN A 111 -1.20 9.25 1.34
C GLN A 111 -2.37 9.91 2.09
N LEU A 112 -2.26 10.02 3.41
CA LEU A 112 -3.36 10.44 4.30
C LEU A 112 -4.00 11.78 3.90
N TRP A 113 -3.20 12.77 3.51
CA TRP A 113 -3.68 14.10 3.14
C TRP A 113 -4.54 14.12 1.86
N GLN A 114 -4.43 13.11 0.99
CA GLN A 114 -5.23 12.98 -0.24
C GLN A 114 -6.60 12.35 0.02
N ARG A 115 -6.72 11.51 1.06
CA ARG A 115 -7.88 10.61 1.27
C ARG A 115 -9.19 11.37 1.37
N GLY A 116 -9.26 12.38 2.23
CA GLY A 116 -10.50 13.13 2.47
C GLY A 116 -11.03 13.84 1.22
N ARG A 117 -10.14 14.36 0.36
CA ARG A 117 -10.56 14.97 -0.91
C ARG A 117 -11.11 13.92 -1.87
N CYS A 118 -10.43 12.78 -2.00
CA CYS A 118 -10.83 11.70 -2.89
C CYS A 118 -12.15 11.06 -2.44
N LEU A 119 -12.34 10.84 -1.14
CA LEU A 119 -13.58 10.27 -0.60
C LEU A 119 -14.78 11.20 -0.82
N ARG A 120 -14.63 12.52 -0.62
CA ARG A 120 -15.68 13.50 -0.96
C ARG A 120 -16.02 13.48 -2.45
N GLN A 121 -15.02 13.37 -3.31
CA GLN A 121 -15.23 13.29 -4.75
C GLN A 121 -15.96 11.99 -5.15
N LEU A 122 -15.58 10.86 -4.54
CA LEU A 122 -16.25 9.57 -4.74
C LEU A 122 -17.69 9.61 -4.23
N SER A 123 -17.93 10.19 -3.05
CA SER A 123 -19.26 10.35 -2.45
C SER A 123 -20.19 11.16 -3.36
N ALA A 124 -19.72 12.29 -3.89
CA ALA A 124 -20.45 13.09 -4.88
C ALA A 124 -20.72 12.30 -6.17
N GLY A 125 -19.75 11.50 -6.61
CA GLY A 125 -19.89 10.63 -7.78
C GLY A 125 -20.93 9.53 -7.61
N VAL A 126 -21.00 8.93 -6.42
CA VAL A 126 -22.00 7.92 -6.04
C VAL A 126 -23.39 8.53 -5.94
N ALA A 127 -23.51 9.73 -5.35
CA ALA A 127 -24.78 10.45 -5.24
C ALA A 127 -25.40 10.79 -6.62
N ALA A 128 -24.57 10.91 -7.65
CA ALA A 128 -25.01 11.19 -9.02
C ALA A 128 -25.33 9.94 -9.86
N MET A 129 -25.21 8.73 -9.30
CA MET A 129 -25.44 7.49 -10.06
C MET A 129 -26.93 7.32 -10.41
N PRO A 130 -27.25 6.80 -11.61
CA PRO A 130 -28.63 6.50 -12.03
C PRO A 130 -29.13 5.18 -11.40
N LEU A 131 -29.10 5.10 -10.08
CA LEU A 131 -29.55 3.96 -9.28
C LEU A 131 -30.74 4.35 -8.39
N ALA A 132 -31.44 3.37 -7.82
CA ALA A 132 -32.50 3.67 -6.86
C ALA A 132 -31.89 4.27 -5.56
N SER A 133 -32.64 5.12 -4.85
CA SER A 133 -32.13 5.83 -3.67
C SER A 133 -31.54 4.89 -2.61
N HIS A 134 -32.19 3.76 -2.33
CA HIS A 134 -31.69 2.75 -1.39
C HIS A 134 -30.39 2.06 -1.84
N GLU A 135 -30.12 1.99 -3.15
CA GLU A 135 -28.88 1.45 -3.71
C GLU A 135 -27.75 2.47 -3.59
N VAL A 136 -28.05 3.74 -3.86
CA VAL A 136 -27.11 4.86 -3.64
C VAL A 136 -26.73 4.94 -2.17
N GLU A 137 -27.69 4.82 -1.25
CA GLU A 137 -27.45 4.79 0.20
C GLU A 137 -26.51 3.65 0.61
N GLN A 138 -26.67 2.45 0.05
CA GLN A 138 -25.76 1.32 0.30
C GLN A 138 -24.33 1.64 -0.15
N LEU A 139 -24.16 2.26 -1.32
CA LEU A 139 -22.84 2.65 -1.82
C LEU A 139 -22.23 3.79 -1.01
N GLN A 140 -23.05 4.76 -0.58
CA GLN A 140 -22.62 5.85 0.30
C GLN A 140 -22.18 5.34 1.67
N ALA A 141 -22.83 4.31 2.23
CA ALA A 141 -22.42 3.70 3.49
C ALA A 141 -20.99 3.16 3.43
N ILE A 142 -20.58 2.61 2.28
CA ILE A 142 -19.20 2.13 2.08
C ILE A 142 -18.21 3.30 2.03
N VAL A 143 -18.56 4.39 1.35
CA VAL A 143 -17.71 5.60 1.29
C VAL A 143 -17.61 6.25 2.68
N ALA A 144 -18.71 6.35 3.42
CA ALA A 144 -18.75 6.88 4.78
C ALA A 144 -17.92 6.02 5.74
N ALA A 145 -17.99 4.69 5.64
CA ALA A 145 -17.14 3.79 6.41
C ALA A 145 -15.65 4.01 6.10
N ALA A 146 -15.30 4.25 4.83
CA ALA A 146 -13.93 4.60 4.45
C ALA A 146 -13.49 5.95 5.01
N GLU A 147 -14.38 6.94 5.08
CA GLU A 147 -14.12 8.22 5.73
C GLU A 147 -13.84 8.00 7.22
N ASP A 148 -14.73 7.29 7.92
CA ASP A 148 -14.57 6.97 9.33
C ASP A 148 -13.28 6.19 9.62
N ALA A 149 -12.88 5.27 8.74
CA ALA A 149 -11.60 4.55 8.85
C ALA A 149 -10.38 5.41 8.45
N SER A 150 -10.56 6.51 7.72
CA SER A 150 -9.48 7.36 7.18
C SER A 150 -9.16 8.59 8.03
N LEU A 151 -9.98 8.92 9.04
CA LEU A 151 -9.85 10.16 9.81
C LEU A 151 -8.70 10.11 10.82
N ASP A 152 -7.46 10.05 10.31
CA ASP A 152 -6.24 10.43 11.06
C ASP A 152 -6.12 11.96 11.22
N PHE A 153 -6.89 12.77 10.47
CA PHE A 153 -6.67 14.22 10.39
C PHE A 153 -7.41 15.06 11.45
N PHE A 154 -8.42 14.50 12.12
CA PHE A 154 -9.30 15.27 13.03
C PHE A 154 -9.41 14.70 14.45
N GLY A 155 -8.67 13.64 14.77
CA GLY A 155 -8.64 13.03 16.11
C GLY A 155 -9.19 11.61 16.15
N PRO A 156 -9.16 10.96 17.33
CA PRO A 156 -9.58 9.57 17.50
C PRO A 156 -11.06 9.41 17.18
N VAL A 157 -11.40 8.35 16.44
CA VAL A 157 -12.79 8.01 16.11
C VAL A 157 -13.41 7.26 17.29
N PRO A 158 -14.67 7.55 17.66
CA PRO A 158 -15.36 6.76 18.67
C PRO A 158 -15.32 5.27 18.29
N ALA A 159 -14.93 4.42 19.24
CA ALA A 159 -14.69 3.00 19.00
C ALA A 159 -15.84 2.33 18.24
N ASP A 160 -17.09 2.56 18.65
CA ASP A 160 -18.28 2.00 17.99
C ASP A 160 -18.38 2.37 16.51
N LYS A 161 -18.12 3.63 16.19
CA LYS A 161 -18.17 4.13 14.82
C LYS A 161 -17.06 3.50 13.97
N GLY A 162 -15.86 3.42 14.54
CA GLY A 162 -14.72 2.81 13.89
C GLY A 162 -14.91 1.31 13.65
N PHE A 163 -15.41 0.55 14.63
CA PHE A 163 -15.69 -0.88 14.44
C PHE A 163 -16.78 -1.12 13.39
N ALA A 164 -17.87 -0.35 13.42
CA ALA A 164 -18.92 -0.43 12.41
C ALA A 164 -18.37 -0.14 10.99
N ALA A 165 -17.46 0.83 10.87
CA ALA A 165 -16.78 1.12 9.61
C ALA A 165 -15.93 -0.05 9.12
N PHE A 166 -15.13 -0.67 10.01
CA PHE A 166 -14.32 -1.83 9.66
C PHE A 166 -15.16 -3.03 9.24
N GLU A 167 -16.24 -3.33 9.97
CA GLU A 167 -17.17 -4.40 9.62
C GLU A 167 -17.80 -4.17 8.25
N THR A 168 -18.23 -2.93 7.97
CA THR A 168 -18.79 -2.54 6.67
C THR A 168 -17.78 -2.76 5.54
N LEU A 169 -16.53 -2.32 5.73
CA LEU A 169 -15.47 -2.48 4.73
C LEU A 169 -15.06 -3.94 4.53
N LEU A 170 -15.04 -4.75 5.60
CA LEU A 170 -14.72 -6.18 5.51
C LEU A 170 -15.85 -6.99 4.87
N ALA A 171 -17.11 -6.68 5.17
CA ALA A 171 -18.27 -7.28 4.51
C ALA A 171 -18.26 -6.98 3.00
N ALA A 172 -17.89 -5.75 2.64
CA ALA A 172 -17.70 -5.31 1.27
C ALA A 172 -16.52 -5.99 0.53
N SER A 173 -15.60 -6.62 1.25
CA SER A 173 -14.36 -7.13 0.67
C SER A 173 -14.52 -8.38 -0.22
N ALA A 174 -15.63 -9.10 -0.11
CA ALA A 174 -15.86 -10.37 -0.81
C ALA A 174 -15.76 -10.25 -2.35
N ASP A 175 -16.12 -9.08 -2.89
CA ASP A 175 -16.16 -8.82 -4.33
C ASP A 175 -14.86 -8.20 -4.88
N LEU A 176 -13.85 -7.99 -4.02
CA LEU A 176 -12.61 -7.34 -4.43
C LEU A 176 -11.62 -8.34 -5.05
N PRO A 177 -10.93 -7.95 -6.15
CA PRO A 177 -9.79 -8.71 -6.62
C PRO A 177 -8.66 -8.66 -5.58
N GLN A 178 -7.73 -9.62 -5.64
CA GLN A 178 -6.62 -9.76 -4.69
C GLN A 178 -5.83 -8.45 -4.46
N ALA A 179 -5.61 -7.64 -5.51
CA ALA A 179 -4.96 -6.35 -5.37
C ALA A 179 -5.75 -5.36 -4.48
N GLY A 180 -7.08 -5.33 -4.61
CA GLY A 180 -7.97 -4.53 -3.79
C GLY A 180 -8.04 -5.04 -2.36
N LEU A 181 -8.10 -6.37 -2.17
CA LEU A 181 -8.02 -6.99 -0.85
C LEU A 181 -6.72 -6.61 -0.12
N ARG A 182 -5.56 -6.72 -0.78
CA ARG A 182 -4.27 -6.33 -0.20
C ARG A 182 -4.26 -4.87 0.25
N ARG A 183 -4.73 -3.94 -0.58
CA ARG A 183 -4.79 -2.51 -0.24
C ARG A 183 -5.73 -2.24 0.93
N LEU A 184 -6.93 -2.83 0.91
CA LEU A 184 -7.90 -2.68 1.99
C LEU A 184 -7.34 -3.19 3.30
N TYR A 185 -6.85 -4.43 3.34
CA TYR A 185 -6.34 -5.04 4.56
C TYR A 185 -5.12 -4.30 5.11
N ARG A 186 -4.24 -3.81 4.22
CA ARG A 186 -3.11 -2.96 4.63
C ARG A 186 -3.61 -1.66 5.26
N ALA A 187 -4.62 -1.02 4.69
CA ALA A 187 -5.18 0.21 5.26
C ALA A 187 -5.83 -0.04 6.63
N LEU A 188 -6.57 -1.14 6.78
CA LEU A 188 -7.18 -1.55 8.06
C LEU A 188 -6.10 -1.88 9.11
N ALA A 189 -5.06 -2.63 8.74
CA ALA A 189 -3.91 -2.92 9.60
C ALA A 189 -3.18 -1.64 10.01
N GLY A 190 -2.97 -0.71 9.08
CA GLY A 190 -2.37 0.59 9.36
C GLY A 190 -3.24 1.49 10.25
N ALA A 191 -4.56 1.44 10.13
CA ALA A 191 -5.49 2.17 11.00
C ALA A 191 -5.54 1.59 12.42
N LEU A 192 -5.49 0.26 12.56
CA LEU A 192 -5.25 -0.42 13.83
C LEU A 192 -3.92 0.04 14.45
N TYR A 193 -2.85 -0.02 13.68
CA TYR A 193 -1.51 0.36 14.10
C TYR A 193 -1.44 1.78 14.68
N ARG A 194 -2.11 2.73 14.04
CA ARG A 194 -2.13 4.14 14.46
C ARG A 194 -3.07 4.43 15.63
N SER A 195 -3.74 3.41 16.18
CA SER A 195 -4.74 3.56 17.25
C SER A 195 -5.89 4.48 16.85
N VAL A 196 -6.32 4.44 15.57
CA VAL A 196 -7.52 5.20 15.13
C VAL A 196 -8.77 4.70 15.88
N LEU A 197 -8.74 3.44 16.32
CA LEU A 197 -9.78 2.80 17.12
C LEU A 197 -9.38 2.76 18.60
N GLY A 198 -10.00 3.61 19.41
CA GLY A 198 -9.76 3.64 20.85
C GLY A 198 -8.76 4.73 21.27
N HIS A 199 -9.09 5.40 22.36
CA HIS A 199 -8.31 6.53 22.89
C HIS A 199 -6.87 6.10 23.17
N ARG A 200 -5.92 6.96 22.83
CA ARG A 200 -4.48 6.81 23.05
C ARG A 200 -4.06 7.11 24.49
N ASP A 201 -5.02 7.10 25.40
CA ASP A 201 -4.79 7.38 26.81
C ASP A 201 -4.38 6.06 27.46
N ASP A 202 -3.10 5.94 27.82
CA ASP A 202 -2.51 4.74 28.45
C ASP A 202 -3.25 4.31 29.74
N SER A 203 -4.13 5.18 30.26
CA SER A 203 -4.99 4.92 31.41
C SER A 203 -6.28 4.14 31.10
N VAL A 204 -6.67 4.01 29.83
CA VAL A 204 -7.91 3.35 29.41
C VAL A 204 -7.62 2.00 28.78
N ALA A 205 -8.23 0.94 29.31
CA ALA A 205 -8.08 -0.39 28.73
C ALA A 205 -8.59 -0.40 27.26
N PRO A 206 -7.83 -0.99 26.31
CA PRO A 206 -8.26 -1.10 24.93
C PRO A 206 -9.56 -1.89 24.82
N ASP A 207 -10.44 -1.45 23.91
CA ASP A 207 -11.73 -2.12 23.67
C ASP A 207 -11.49 -3.60 23.27
N PRO A 208 -12.20 -4.57 23.88
CA PRO A 208 -12.02 -5.99 23.58
C PRO A 208 -12.20 -6.33 22.10
N ARG A 209 -13.00 -5.55 21.36
CA ARG A 209 -13.20 -5.71 19.91
C ARG A 209 -11.93 -5.46 19.11
N VAL A 210 -10.97 -4.67 19.61
CA VAL A 210 -9.66 -4.48 18.97
C VAL A 210 -8.93 -5.83 18.85
N THR A 211 -8.94 -6.61 19.93
CA THR A 211 -8.28 -7.92 19.97
C THR A 211 -8.93 -8.89 18.99
N GLN A 212 -10.28 -8.90 18.94
CA GLN A 212 -11.00 -9.77 18.01
C GLN A 212 -10.70 -9.39 16.55
N MET A 213 -10.78 -8.10 16.23
CA MET A 213 -10.52 -7.61 14.87
C MET A 213 -9.07 -7.88 14.43
N PHE A 214 -8.11 -7.75 15.34
CA PHE A 214 -6.73 -8.14 15.08
C PHE A 214 -6.62 -9.61 14.70
N ARG A 215 -7.24 -10.51 15.49
CA ARG A 215 -7.24 -11.96 15.22
C ARG A 215 -7.90 -12.28 13.89
N ASP A 216 -9.00 -11.62 13.57
CA ASP A 216 -9.72 -11.84 12.32
C ASP A 216 -8.87 -11.43 11.11
N LEU A 217 -8.22 -10.27 11.16
CA LEU A 217 -7.31 -9.83 10.10
C LEU A 217 -6.11 -10.77 9.96
N LEU A 218 -5.47 -11.13 11.09
CA LEU A 218 -4.34 -12.06 11.09
C LEU A 218 -4.75 -13.42 10.51
N GLY A 219 -5.84 -14.01 10.98
CA GLY A 219 -6.33 -15.31 10.52
C GLY A 219 -6.67 -15.33 9.03
N ARG A 220 -7.23 -14.23 8.50
CA ARG A 220 -7.52 -14.13 7.06
C ARG A 220 -6.25 -14.09 6.21
N ILE A 221 -5.27 -13.26 6.58
CA ILE A 221 -4.02 -13.16 5.79
C ILE A 221 -3.12 -14.38 5.94
N GLN A 222 -3.30 -15.20 6.98
CA GLN A 222 -2.55 -16.44 7.14
C GLN A 222 -2.81 -17.44 6.01
N SER A 223 -3.93 -17.33 5.30
CA SER A 223 -4.25 -18.16 4.13
C SER A 223 -3.66 -17.64 2.81
N TRP A 224 -3.12 -16.42 2.81
CA TRP A 224 -2.60 -15.78 1.60
C TRP A 224 -1.18 -16.24 1.29
N PRO A 225 -0.75 -16.16 0.02
CA PRO A 225 0.66 -16.34 -0.34
C PRO A 225 1.56 -15.38 0.48
N PRO A 226 2.74 -15.82 0.97
CA PRO A 226 3.61 -14.98 1.80
C PRO A 226 3.99 -13.64 1.16
N GLN A 227 4.23 -13.62 -0.16
CA GLN A 227 4.50 -12.38 -0.90
C GLN A 227 3.33 -11.38 -0.87
N ASP A 228 2.09 -11.85 -0.75
CA ASP A 228 0.88 -11.02 -0.77
C ASP A 228 0.51 -10.49 0.61
N SER A 229 0.76 -11.28 1.65
CA SER A 229 0.41 -10.91 3.03
C SER A 229 1.48 -10.07 3.72
N ARG A 230 2.71 -10.08 3.21
CA ARG A 230 3.88 -9.45 3.87
C ARG A 230 3.60 -8.05 4.41
N HIS A 231 3.19 -7.10 3.57
CA HIS A 231 3.02 -5.71 4.01
C HIS A 231 1.84 -5.53 4.97
N VAL A 232 0.79 -6.33 4.83
CA VAL A 232 -0.32 -6.34 5.80
C VAL A 232 0.16 -6.90 7.13
N LEU A 233 0.94 -7.97 7.11
CA LEU A 233 1.50 -8.60 8.29
C LEU A 233 2.49 -7.68 9.00
N GLU A 234 3.34 -6.95 8.29
CA GLU A 234 4.23 -5.92 8.87
C GLU A 234 3.43 -4.88 9.68
N ASP A 235 2.37 -4.31 9.10
CA ASP A 235 1.52 -3.32 9.77
C ASP A 235 0.74 -3.93 10.97
N LEU A 236 0.25 -5.17 10.84
CA LEU A 236 -0.42 -5.89 11.94
C LEU A 236 0.54 -6.22 13.08
N LEU A 237 1.74 -6.71 12.80
CA LEU A 237 2.73 -7.02 13.83
C LEU A 237 3.07 -5.78 14.64
N LEU A 238 3.25 -4.64 13.97
CA LEU A 238 3.46 -3.36 14.66
C LEU A 238 2.25 -2.92 15.50
N ALA A 239 1.02 -3.27 15.08
CA ALA A 239 -0.21 -3.01 15.81
C ALA A 239 -0.38 -3.88 17.05
N MET A 240 0.45 -4.91 17.28
CA MET A 240 0.36 -5.70 18.52
C MET A 240 0.53 -4.84 19.78
N ARG A 241 1.24 -3.70 19.67
CA ARG A 241 1.50 -2.79 20.79
C ARG A 241 0.23 -2.23 21.42
N ILE A 242 -0.84 -2.12 20.64
CA ILE A 242 -2.11 -1.53 21.09
C ILE A 242 -3.01 -2.55 21.78
N LEU A 243 -2.60 -3.82 21.79
CA LEU A 243 -3.33 -4.90 22.43
C LEU A 243 -2.98 -4.98 23.92
N PRO A 244 -3.92 -5.40 24.78
CA PRO A 244 -3.62 -5.62 26.19
C PRO A 244 -2.60 -6.78 26.34
N PRO A 245 -1.74 -6.79 27.37
CA PRO A 245 -0.65 -7.78 27.49
C PRO A 245 -1.10 -9.24 27.37
N ARG A 246 -2.22 -9.62 28.01
CA ARG A 246 -2.79 -10.97 27.89
C ARG A 246 -3.19 -11.33 26.46
N ALA A 247 -3.66 -10.36 25.68
CA ALA A 247 -4.00 -10.58 24.27
C ALA A 247 -2.74 -10.74 23.43
N GLN A 248 -1.69 -9.94 23.69
CA GLN A 248 -0.39 -10.06 23.01
C GLN A 248 0.18 -11.47 23.17
N GLU A 249 0.18 -12.01 24.40
CA GLU A 249 0.62 -13.39 24.69
C GLU A 249 -0.18 -14.42 23.87
N SER A 250 -1.51 -14.30 23.86
CA SER A 250 -2.37 -15.24 23.12
C SER A 250 -2.18 -15.20 21.60
N ILE A 251 -1.78 -14.04 21.07
CA ILE A 251 -1.65 -13.77 19.63
C ILE A 251 -0.23 -14.04 19.14
N PHE A 252 0.77 -13.93 20.03
CA PHE A 252 2.19 -14.10 19.71
C PHE A 252 2.47 -15.38 18.92
N VAL A 253 1.91 -16.52 19.36
CA VAL A 253 2.13 -17.82 18.69
C VAL A 253 1.60 -17.81 17.25
N ALA A 254 0.42 -17.23 17.04
CA ALA A 254 -0.19 -17.12 15.71
C ALA A 254 0.57 -16.13 14.81
N ALA A 255 1.09 -15.04 15.39
CA ALA A 255 1.90 -14.05 14.70
C ALA A 255 3.25 -14.62 14.28
N LEU A 256 3.93 -15.34 15.18
CA LEU A 256 5.21 -16.00 14.91
C LEU A 256 5.07 -17.05 13.81
N SER A 257 4.03 -17.90 13.88
CA SER A 257 3.74 -18.88 12.81
C SER A 257 3.50 -18.23 11.45
N ALA A 258 2.94 -17.02 11.42
CA ALA A 258 2.79 -16.25 10.19
C ALA A 258 4.14 -15.72 9.67
N VAL A 259 5.03 -15.29 10.56
CA VAL A 259 6.40 -14.86 10.23
C VAL A 259 7.26 -16.01 9.73
N ASP A 260 7.17 -17.21 10.33
CA ASP A 260 7.97 -18.38 9.94
C ASP A 260 7.73 -18.82 8.48
N ARG A 261 6.50 -18.65 8.01
CA ARG A 261 6.11 -18.96 6.63
C ARG A 261 6.63 -17.96 5.61
N MET A 262 7.21 -16.84 6.04
CA MET A 262 7.88 -15.91 5.13
C MET A 262 9.18 -16.48 4.61
N GLU A 263 9.58 -16.02 3.43
CA GLU A 263 10.91 -16.26 2.90
C GLU A 263 11.99 -15.66 3.83
N PRO A 264 13.20 -16.25 3.89
CA PRO A 264 14.28 -15.80 4.78
C PRO A 264 14.58 -14.29 4.70
N GLN A 265 14.55 -13.74 3.48
CA GLN A 265 14.80 -12.32 3.21
C GLN A 265 13.76 -11.37 3.83
N TRP A 266 12.54 -11.85 4.08
CA TRP A 266 11.46 -11.08 4.69
C TRP A 266 11.21 -11.44 6.14
N ARG A 267 11.57 -12.66 6.55
CA ARG A 267 11.41 -13.13 7.94
C ARG A 267 12.10 -12.21 8.94
N ALA A 268 13.32 -11.75 8.63
CA ALA A 268 14.04 -10.78 9.46
C ALA A 268 13.25 -9.49 9.70
N GLN A 269 12.56 -8.99 8.67
CA GLN A 269 11.71 -7.80 8.78
C GLN A 269 10.45 -8.08 9.61
N GLY A 270 9.80 -9.22 9.40
CA GLY A 270 8.64 -9.64 10.20
C GLY A 270 8.99 -9.79 11.68
N LEU A 271 10.12 -10.43 11.98
CA LEU A 271 10.66 -10.57 13.34
C LEU A 271 10.94 -9.21 14.00
N ALA A 272 11.48 -8.25 13.25
CA ALA A 272 11.66 -6.88 13.74
C ALA A 272 10.33 -6.20 14.09
N CYS A 273 9.35 -6.30 13.18
CA CYS A 273 8.02 -5.73 13.41
C CYS A 273 7.31 -6.39 14.60
N LEU A 274 7.48 -7.70 14.80
CA LEU A 274 6.92 -8.44 15.93
C LEU A 274 7.57 -7.99 17.25
N ALA A 275 8.89 -7.86 17.29
CA ALA A 275 9.60 -7.34 18.45
C ALA A 275 9.14 -5.92 18.79
N GLU A 276 9.13 -5.01 17.82
CA GLU A 276 8.65 -3.64 18.00
C GLU A 276 7.16 -3.56 18.37
N GLY A 277 6.35 -4.52 17.93
CA GLY A 277 4.95 -4.65 18.33
C GLY A 277 4.75 -5.13 19.77
N ILE A 278 5.74 -5.78 20.37
CA ILE A 278 5.66 -6.33 21.73
C ILE A 278 6.37 -5.42 22.75
N LEU A 279 7.34 -4.61 22.30
CA LEU A 279 7.99 -3.62 23.13
C LEU A 279 6.98 -2.56 23.63
N THR A 280 6.45 -2.78 24.82
CA THR A 280 5.70 -1.78 25.59
C THR A 280 6.67 -0.90 26.37
N TYR A 281 6.39 0.40 26.50
CA TYR A 281 7.16 1.31 27.36
C TYR A 281 7.07 0.83 28.83
N GLY A 282 8.03 0.04 29.31
CA GLY A 282 8.02 -0.50 30.67
C GLY A 282 9.04 -1.64 30.88
N ASP A 283 9.02 -2.23 32.08
CA ASP A 283 9.89 -3.36 32.45
C ASP A 283 9.76 -4.55 31.49
N ILE A 284 10.89 -5.22 31.23
CA ILE A 284 11.00 -6.35 30.30
C ILE A 284 9.99 -7.44 30.68
N SER A 285 8.92 -7.56 29.89
CA SER A 285 7.88 -8.55 30.12
C SER A 285 8.41 -9.97 29.82
N PRO A 286 7.82 -11.03 30.42
CA PRO A 286 8.14 -12.41 30.04
C PRO A 286 7.98 -12.68 28.54
N LEU A 287 7.06 -11.96 27.88
CA LEU A 287 6.84 -12.04 26.45
C LEU A 287 8.01 -11.46 25.65
N GLU A 288 8.56 -10.33 26.07
CA GLU A 288 9.75 -9.74 25.44
C GLU A 288 10.97 -10.68 25.53
N LYS A 289 11.14 -11.36 26.67
CA LYS A 289 12.17 -12.41 26.81
C LYS A 289 11.92 -13.59 25.87
N ALA A 290 10.67 -14.01 25.70
CA ALA A 290 10.31 -15.08 24.76
C ALA A 290 10.62 -14.68 23.32
N VAL A 291 10.31 -13.43 22.91
CA VAL A 291 10.67 -12.89 21.60
C VAL A 291 12.19 -12.90 21.41
N HIS A 292 12.97 -12.39 22.37
CA HIS A 292 14.42 -12.38 22.25
C HIS A 292 15.04 -13.78 22.24
N SER A 293 14.49 -14.70 23.03
CA SER A 293 14.90 -16.11 23.03
C SER A 293 14.61 -16.76 21.67
N GLU A 294 13.47 -16.47 21.07
CA GLU A 294 13.10 -17.00 19.77
C GLU A 294 13.93 -16.37 18.66
N LEU A 295 14.16 -15.06 18.68
CA LEU A 295 15.07 -14.38 17.75
C LEU A 295 16.48 -15.02 17.75
N ALA A 296 16.95 -15.48 18.91
CA ALA A 296 18.25 -16.13 19.04
C ALA A 296 18.33 -17.50 18.33
N THR A 297 17.20 -18.14 17.99
CA THR A 297 17.17 -19.43 17.26
C THR A 297 17.38 -19.28 15.75
N TYR A 298 17.20 -18.07 15.20
CA TYR A 298 17.34 -17.79 13.77
C TYR A 298 18.80 -17.59 13.33
N PRO A 299 19.13 -17.76 12.03
CA PRO A 299 20.47 -17.51 11.52
C PRO A 299 20.99 -16.09 11.83
N PRO A 300 22.30 -15.90 12.09
CA PRO A 300 22.87 -14.58 12.45
C PRO A 300 22.63 -13.46 11.42
N ILE A 301 22.37 -13.81 10.16
CA ILE A 301 22.03 -12.84 9.12
C ILE A 301 20.60 -12.31 9.30
N GLU A 302 19.66 -13.17 9.70
CA GLU A 302 18.26 -12.80 9.97
C GLU A 302 18.17 -12.01 11.27
N GLN A 303 18.93 -12.40 12.30
CA GLN A 303 19.04 -11.64 13.56
C GLN A 303 19.52 -10.20 13.33
N ARG A 304 20.64 -10.03 12.61
CA ARG A 304 21.18 -8.70 12.29
C ARG A 304 20.25 -7.89 11.39
N GLY A 305 19.57 -8.56 10.46
CA GLY A 305 18.53 -7.96 9.63
C GLY A 305 17.39 -7.41 10.49
N ALA A 306 16.92 -8.20 11.45
CA ALA A 306 15.84 -7.83 12.36
C ALA A 306 16.23 -6.64 13.24
N THR A 307 17.42 -6.65 13.85
CA THR A 307 17.91 -5.52 14.67
C THR A 307 17.99 -4.22 13.86
N ARG A 308 18.52 -4.27 12.62
CA ARG A 308 18.62 -3.09 11.75
C ARG A 308 17.24 -2.58 11.29
N ALA A 309 16.33 -3.50 11.00
CA ALA A 309 14.96 -3.17 10.61
C ALA A 309 14.20 -2.52 11.76
N ALA A 310 14.34 -3.04 12.98
CA ALA A 310 13.79 -2.47 14.21
C ALA A 310 14.33 -1.05 14.44
N GLU A 311 15.66 -0.87 14.38
CA GLU A 311 16.30 0.44 14.50
C GLU A 311 15.81 1.46 13.48
N ARG A 312 15.69 1.06 12.20
CA ARG A 312 15.16 1.92 11.14
C ARG A 312 13.72 2.32 11.42
N LYS A 313 12.87 1.35 11.77
CA LYS A 313 11.46 1.60 12.04
C LYS A 313 11.27 2.52 13.23
N ARG A 314 12.01 2.29 14.32
CA ARG A 314 12.03 3.19 15.48
C ARG A 314 12.36 4.62 15.09
N ARG A 315 13.38 4.84 14.25
CA ARG A 315 13.71 6.19 13.73
C ARG A 315 12.62 6.78 12.85
N GLU A 316 11.98 6.00 11.99
CA GLU A 316 10.83 6.45 11.18
C GLU A 316 9.65 6.88 12.06
N LEU A 317 9.40 6.14 13.13
CA LEU A 317 8.38 6.49 14.12
C LEU A 317 8.77 7.74 14.89
N GLU A 318 9.98 7.85 15.42
CA GLU A 318 10.45 9.06 16.10
C GLU A 318 10.42 10.31 15.18
N ALA A 319 10.67 10.13 13.88
CA ALA A 319 10.65 11.21 12.90
C ALA A 319 9.23 11.61 12.45
N GLY A 320 8.29 10.67 12.38
CA GLY A 320 6.88 10.95 12.02
C GLY A 320 6.05 11.57 13.15
N TRP A 321 6.65 11.76 14.34
CA TRP A 321 6.03 12.37 15.52
C TRP A 321 6.49 13.81 15.79
N ARG A 322 7.29 14.41 14.89
CA ARG A 322 7.63 15.85 14.88
C ARG A 322 6.87 16.56 13.77
#